data_AF-A0A1C6FHL3-F1
#
_entry.id   AF-A0A1C6FHL3-F1
#
_cell.length_a   1.000
_cell.length_b   1.000
_cell.length_c   1.000
_cell.angle_alpha   90.00
_cell.angle_beta   90.00
_cell.angle_gamma   90.00
#
_symmetry.space_group_name_H-M   'P 1'
#
loop_
_entity.id
_entity.type
_entity.pdbx_description
1 polymer ?
#
loop_
_entity_poly.entity_id
_entity_poly.type
_entity_poly.pdbx_seq_one_letter_code
_entity_poly.pdbx_strand_id
1 'polypeptide(L)'
;MNKIVYKLKEINVYLSKVCIYLIRFYQKYISPLKGPTCRFYPTCSQYAIEAFKKYGVIKGMFLTIKRILKCHPFHPGGYDPLK
;
A
#
# COMPACT_ATOMS: atom_id res chain seq x y z
N MET A 1 -14.16 2.95 -26.22
CA MET A 1 -13.40 2.27 -25.15
C MET A 1 -13.79 0.80 -25.12
N ASN A 2 -12.87 -0.12 -25.44
CA ASN A 2 -13.18 -1.54 -25.63
C ASN A 2 -13.63 -2.25 -24.34
N LYS A 3 -14.55 -3.22 -24.48
CA LYS A 3 -15.11 -4.05 -23.39
C LYS A 3 -14.03 -4.70 -22.50
N ILE A 4 -12.88 -5.03 -23.10
CA ILE A 4 -11.68 -5.57 -22.43
C ILE A 4 -11.11 -4.58 -21.41
N VAL A 5 -11.00 -3.29 -21.77
CA VAL A 5 -10.41 -2.26 -20.90
C VAL A 5 -11.29 -2.00 -19.68
N TYR A 6 -12.62 -2.02 -19.85
CA TYR A 6 -13.55 -1.91 -18.73
C TYR A 6 -13.42 -3.07 -17.74
N LYS A 7 -13.36 -4.31 -18.24
CA LYS A 7 -13.22 -5.50 -17.40
C LYS A 7 -11.90 -5.50 -16.62
N LEU A 8 -10.80 -5.08 -17.25
CA LEU A 8 -9.50 -4.91 -16.58
C LEU A 8 -9.54 -3.85 -15.47
N LYS A 9 -10.24 -2.74 -15.69
CA LYS A 9 -10.39 -1.67 -14.70
C LYS A 9 -11.20 -2.15 -13.49
N GLU A 10 -12.24 -2.93 -13.72
CA GLU A 10 -13.09 -3.52 -12.69
C GLU A 10 -12.33 -4.54 -11.83
N ILE A 11 -11.59 -5.46 -12.48
CA ILE A 11 -10.71 -6.43 -11.81
C ILE A 11 -9.68 -5.71 -10.95
N ASN A 12 -9.07 -4.63 -11.46
CA ASN A 12 -8.06 -3.87 -10.73
C ASN A 12 -8.65 -3.24 -9.44
N VAL A 13 -9.86 -2.68 -9.52
CA VAL A 13 -10.55 -2.13 -8.34
C VAL A 13 -10.86 -3.23 -7.32
N TYR A 14 -11.35 -4.38 -7.78
CA TYR A 14 -11.66 -5.50 -6.89
C TYR A 14 -10.42 -6.04 -6.19
N LEU A 15 -9.34 -6.29 -6.93
CA LEU A 15 -8.06 -6.73 -6.37
C LEU A 15 -7.50 -5.71 -5.37
N SER A 16 -7.66 -4.41 -5.63
CA SER A 16 -7.21 -3.36 -4.71
C SER A 16 -7.93 -3.44 -3.37
N LYS A 17 -9.24 -3.72 -3.38
CA LYS A 17 -10.03 -3.93 -2.16
C LYS A 17 -9.54 -5.14 -1.37
N VAL A 18 -9.22 -6.24 -2.05
CA VAL A 18 -8.65 -7.45 -1.41
C VAL A 18 -7.30 -7.12 -0.75
N CYS A 19 -6.39 -6.45 -1.45
CA CYS A 19 -5.11 -6.03 -0.87
C CYS A 19 -5.29 -5.11 0.35
N ILE A 20 -6.19 -4.12 0.27
CA ILE A 20 -6.49 -3.22 1.38
C ILE A 20 -7.04 -4.00 2.58
N TYR A 21 -7.92 -4.98 2.35
CA TYR A 21 -8.46 -5.82 3.40
C TYR A 21 -7.36 -6.62 4.12
N LEU A 22 -6.45 -7.24 3.36
CA LEU A 22 -5.30 -7.96 3.92
C LEU A 22 -4.39 -7.03 4.75
N ILE A 23 -4.15 -5.80 4.28
CA ILE A 23 -3.34 -4.83 5.03
C ILE A 23 -4.04 -4.39 6.31
N ARG A 24 -5.37 -4.18 6.27
CA ARG A 24 -6.15 -3.86 7.49
C ARG A 24 -6.17 -5.01 8.48
N PHE A 25 -6.28 -6.25 7.99
CA PHE A 25 -6.13 -7.44 8.82
C PHE A 25 -4.76 -7.47 9.49
N TYR A 26 -3.69 -7.25 8.72
CA TYR A 26 -2.33 -7.11 9.26
C TYR A 26 -2.24 -6.00 10.32
N GLN A 27 -2.78 -4.81 10.06
CA GLN A 27 -2.78 -3.68 11.00
C GLN A 27 -3.52 -4.00 12.30
N LYS A 28 -4.60 -4.77 12.23
CA LYS A 28 -5.43 -5.09 13.41
C LYS A 28 -4.87 -6.23 14.25
N TYR A 29 -4.33 -7.28 13.63
CA TYR A 29 -3.97 -8.51 14.35
C TYR A 29 -2.47 -8.74 14.47
N ILE A 30 -1.67 -8.27 13.51
CA ILE A 30 -0.22 -8.56 13.44
C ILE A 30 0.60 -7.34 13.89
N SER A 31 0.20 -6.14 13.49
CA SER A 31 0.92 -4.90 13.81
C SER A 31 1.00 -4.61 15.32
N PRO A 32 -0.04 -4.85 16.15
CA PRO A 32 0.05 -4.59 17.59
C PRO A 32 1.06 -5.49 18.31
N LEU A 33 1.36 -6.65 17.73
CA LEU A 33 2.37 -7.58 18.24
C LEU A 33 3.81 -7.12 17.92
N LYS A 34 3.96 -6.07 17.11
CA LYS A 34 5.24 -5.49 16.73
C LYS A 34 5.34 -4.07 17.29
N GLY A 35 6.52 -3.70 17.79
CA GLY A 35 6.81 -2.30 18.15
C GLY A 35 6.75 -1.36 16.93
N PRO A 36 6.83 -0.03 17.15
CA PRO A 36 6.86 0.94 16.06
C PRO A 36 8.17 0.81 15.25
N THR A 37 8.13 0.10 14.12
CA THR A 37 9.30 -0.16 13.26
C THR A 37 9.34 0.70 12.00
N CYS A 38 8.20 1.26 11.60
CA CYS A 38 8.10 2.05 10.38
C CYS A 38 8.79 3.40 10.55
N ARG A 39 9.73 3.73 9.66
CA ARG A 39 10.51 4.97 9.70
C ARG A 39 9.84 6.16 9.03
N PHE A 40 8.70 5.91 8.41
CA PHE A 40 8.02 6.82 7.51
C PHE A 40 6.64 7.19 8.03
N TYR A 41 6.24 8.44 7.79
CA TYR A 41 4.87 8.93 8.01
C TYR A 41 4.26 9.42 6.69
N PRO A 42 3.05 8.97 6.31
CA PRO A 42 2.29 7.87 6.92
C PRO A 42 3.07 6.54 6.88
N THR A 43 2.70 5.59 7.75
CA THR A 43 3.38 4.29 7.86
C THR A 43 3.33 3.51 6.55
N CYS A 44 4.23 2.55 6.33
CA CYS A 44 4.27 1.76 5.09
C CYS A 44 2.94 1.05 4.80
N SER A 45 2.25 0.55 5.83
CA SER A 45 0.93 -0.08 5.67
C SER A 45 -0.16 0.93 5.31
N GLN A 46 -0.14 2.12 5.90
CA GLN A 46 -1.07 3.19 5.57
C GLN A 46 -0.82 3.75 4.15
N TYR A 47 0.45 3.98 3.80
CA TYR A 47 0.88 4.38 2.46
C TYR A 47 0.43 3.35 1.41
N ALA A 48 0.55 2.05 1.71
CA ALA A 48 0.09 1.00 0.83
C ALA A 48 -1.43 1.10 0.58
N ILE A 49 -2.23 1.27 1.64
CA ILE A 49 -3.68 1.45 1.51
C ILE A 49 -4.02 2.64 0.61
N GLU A 50 -3.36 3.78 0.80
CA GLU A 50 -3.56 4.98 -0.02
C GLU A 50 -3.13 4.75 -1.47
N ALA A 51 -2.03 4.02 -1.69
CA ALA A 51 -1.53 3.71 -3.02
C ALA A 51 -2.51 2.82 -3.81
N PHE A 52 -3.06 1.79 -3.16
CA PHE A 52 -4.10 0.94 -3.75
C PHE A 52 -5.39 1.71 -4.06
N LYS A 53 -5.81 2.60 -3.16
CA LYS A 53 -7.00 3.44 -3.37
C LYS A 53 -6.83 4.42 -4.53
N LYS A 54 -5.65 5.05 -4.65
CA LYS A 54 -5.42 6.13 -5.61
C LYS A 54 -5.02 5.63 -7.00
N TYR A 55 -4.22 4.58 -7.07
CA TYR A 55 -3.62 4.14 -8.34
C TYR A 55 -3.96 2.70 -8.75
N GLY A 56 -4.74 1.98 -7.94
CA GLY A 56 -5.08 0.58 -8.19
C GLY A 56 -3.94 -0.39 -7.87
N VAL A 57 -4.10 -1.67 -8.21
CA VAL A 57 -3.16 -2.72 -7.79
C VAL A 57 -1.78 -2.59 -8.39
N ILE A 58 -1.66 -2.38 -9.69
CA ILE A 58 -0.35 -2.44 -10.37
C ILE A 58 0.57 -1.33 -9.85
N LYS A 59 0.11 -0.07 -9.95
CA LYS A 59 0.88 1.09 -9.49
C LYS A 59 0.93 1.17 -7.96
N GLY A 60 -0.13 0.74 -7.27
CA GLY A 60 -0.17 0.64 -5.81
C GLY A 60 0.88 -0.34 -5.26
N MET A 61 0.99 -1.53 -5.85
CA MET A 61 2.03 -2.52 -5.49
C MET A 61 3.43 -1.95 -5.71
N PHE A 62 3.70 -1.37 -6.88
CA PHE A 62 5.01 -0.82 -7.20
C PHE A 62 5.45 0.25 -6.18
N LEU A 63 4.56 1.21 -5.87
CA LEU A 63 4.84 2.25 -4.88
C LEU A 63 5.03 1.67 -3.47
N THR A 64 4.20 0.71 -3.09
CA THR A 64 4.28 0.02 -1.79
C THR A 64 5.61 -0.71 -1.63
N ILE A 65 6.02 -1.50 -2.63
CA ILE A 65 7.29 -2.23 -2.62
C ILE A 65 8.46 -1.25 -2.50
N LYS A 66 8.47 -0.21 -3.34
CA LYS A 66 9.49 0.85 -3.28
C LYS A 66 9.59 1.49 -1.89
N ARG A 67 8.45 1.70 -1.23
CA ARG A 67 8.37 2.25 0.13
C ARG A 67 8.97 1.30 1.17
N ILE A 68 8.60 0.03 1.13
CA ILE A 68 9.09 -1.01 2.05
C ILE A 68 10.61 -1.16 1.90
N LEU A 69 11.13 -1.18 0.66
CA LEU A 69 12.56 -1.27 0.40
C LEU A 69 13.36 -0.11 0.99
N LYS A 70 12.77 1.09 1.06
CA LYS A 70 13.37 2.26 1.74
C LYS A 70 13.24 2.21 3.25
N CYS A 71 12.34 1.41 3.80
CA CYS A 71 12.02 1.41 5.24
C CYS A 71 13.00 0.54 6.04
N HIS A 72 14.30 0.84 5.96
CA HIS A 72 15.37 0.13 6.66
C HIS A 72 16.14 1.06 7.62
N PRO A 73 16.88 0.52 8.62
CA PRO A 73 17.59 1.31 9.64
C PRO A 73 18.51 2.43 9.16
N PHE A 74 19.09 2.27 7.97
CA PHE A 74 20.03 3.21 7.38
C PHE A 74 19.38 4.29 6.51
N HIS A 75 18.04 4.28 6.38
CA HIS A 75 17.32 5.38 5.74
C HIS A 75 16.83 6.36 6.81
N PRO A 76 16.96 7.69 6.59
CA PRO A 76 16.50 8.71 7.55
C PRO A 76 15.00 8.68 7.83
N GLY A 77 14.20 7.94 7.05
CA GLY A 77 12.74 8.00 7.17
C GLY A 77 12.16 9.38 6.87
N GLY A 78 11.01 9.70 7.46
CA GLY A 78 10.40 11.04 7.42
C GLY A 78 9.00 11.10 6.83
N TYR A 79 8.53 12.32 6.58
CA TYR A 79 7.22 12.59 5.96
C TYR A 79 7.30 12.37 4.44
N ASP A 80 6.57 11.39 3.92
CA ASP A 80 6.48 11.14 2.47
C ASP A 80 5.09 10.56 2.12
N PRO A 81 4.05 11.42 2.07
CA PRO A 81 2.71 11.07 1.63
C PRO A 81 2.64 10.93 0.11
N LEU A 82 1.59 10.29 -0.39
CA LEU A 82 1.33 10.21 -1.83
C LEU A 82 0.90 11.57 -2.39
N LYS A 83 1.44 11.94 -3.55
CA LYS A 83 1.08 13.14 -4.31
C LYS A 83 -0.16 12.93 -5.15
#